data_AF-A0AAU0USI0-F1
#
_entry.id   AF-A0AAU0USI0-F1
#
_cell.length_a   1.000
_cell.length_b   1.000
_cell.length_c   1.000
_cell.angle_alpha   90.00
_cell.angle_beta   90.00
_cell.angle_gamma   90.00
#
_symmetry.space_group_name_H-M   'P 1'
#
loop_
_entity.id
_entity.type
_entity.pdbx_description
1 polymer ?
#
loop_
_entity_poly.entity_id
_entity_poly.type
_entity_poly.pdbx_seq_one_letter_code
_entity_poly.pdbx_strand_id
1 'polypeptide(L)'
;MFGLVLSGGGLRGAVHAGFLSVLDGESIFPDMIVGSSAGSIVAALYASGLSPASIQKIVINQAPFSLHPDWRLLFLPFGFLRNTLGAFFGVPMGIFSGKQLEWALAKVIGEKGFKDMHPPIAVVSCSISDAHTVVFTSLEPSQSLPKIEFTDKASVAQAVTASSSIPGIFSPKQINDRMLVDGGVINNCPADIAKMLGATNIIAIDLGFTVKDELQPSNGVEVMLQAVDIMGQRSSNLITSQYADLTLKPATGNVSLVDWDEIPRLFELGRSLAMDNLSRIKDVLKMS
;
A
#
# COMPACT_ATOMS: atom_id res chain seq x y z
N MET A 1 22.93 -2.63 -4.16
CA MET A 1 21.66 -1.95 -4.42
C MET A 1 20.74 -2.16 -3.23
N PHE A 2 20.45 -1.09 -2.50
CA PHE A 2 19.52 -1.05 -1.38
C PHE A 2 18.09 -0.86 -1.89
N GLY A 3 17.26 -1.89 -1.73
CA GLY A 3 15.82 -1.81 -1.95
C GLY A 3 15.07 -1.61 -0.63
N LEU A 4 14.24 -0.57 -0.55
CA LEU A 4 13.32 -0.36 0.56
C LEU A 4 11.92 -0.82 0.17
N VAL A 5 11.33 -1.70 0.97
CA VAL A 5 10.00 -2.28 0.74
C VAL A 5 9.02 -1.71 1.76
N LEU A 6 7.95 -1.10 1.29
CA LEU A 6 6.93 -0.45 2.11
C LEU A 6 5.60 -1.19 1.96
N SER A 7 5.13 -1.83 3.04
CA SER A 7 3.88 -2.58 2.95
C SER A 7 2.63 -1.69 2.87
N GLY A 8 1.51 -2.29 2.49
CA GLY A 8 0.20 -1.69 2.73
C GLY A 8 -0.14 -1.64 4.23
N GLY A 9 -1.16 -0.84 4.58
CA GLY A 9 -1.56 -0.64 5.97
C GLY A 9 -2.55 0.50 6.26
N GLY A 10 -3.12 1.14 5.23
CA GLY A 10 -4.02 2.29 5.40
C GLY A 10 -3.33 3.48 6.07
N LEU A 11 -3.95 4.07 7.09
CA LEU A 11 -3.39 5.22 7.84
C LEU A 11 -2.04 4.93 8.48
N ARG A 12 -1.77 3.65 8.78
CA ARG A 12 -0.49 3.19 9.34
C ARG A 12 0.69 3.48 8.41
N GLY A 13 0.45 3.81 7.13
CA GLY A 13 1.48 4.28 6.20
C GLY A 13 2.27 5.51 6.67
N ALA A 14 1.74 6.29 7.63
CA ALA A 14 2.50 7.37 8.27
C ALA A 14 3.81 6.91 8.92
N VAL A 15 3.87 5.65 9.37
CA VAL A 15 5.09 5.00 9.87
C VAL A 15 6.20 5.00 8.81
N HIS A 16 5.87 4.74 7.54
CA HIS A 16 6.85 4.73 6.45
C HIS A 16 7.48 6.10 6.26
N ALA A 17 6.69 7.17 6.33
CA ALA A 17 7.20 8.55 6.25
C ALA A 17 8.10 8.87 7.45
N GLY A 18 7.71 8.45 8.66
CA GLY A 18 8.54 8.59 9.85
C GLY A 18 9.90 7.90 9.70
N PHE A 19 9.88 6.66 9.20
CA PHE A 19 11.08 5.86 8.96
C PHE A 19 12.02 6.52 7.96
N LEU A 20 11.49 6.97 6.80
CA LEU A 20 12.25 7.72 5.79
C LEU A 20 12.87 9.00 6.35
N SER A 21 12.21 9.69 7.28
CA SER A 21 12.76 10.92 7.87
C SER A 21 14.06 10.71 8.64
N VAL A 22 14.24 9.53 9.24
CA VAL A 22 15.48 9.17 9.94
C VAL A 22 16.54 8.72 8.96
N LEU A 23 16.17 7.94 7.94
CA LEU A 23 17.09 7.55 6.88
C LEU A 23 17.68 8.77 6.16
N ASP A 24 16.85 9.75 5.80
CA ASP A 24 17.31 11.01 5.20
C ASP A 24 18.31 11.74 6.11
N GLY A 25 18.00 11.83 7.42
CA GLY A 25 18.88 12.47 8.41
C GLY A 25 20.24 11.77 8.57
N GLU A 26 20.27 10.46 8.36
CA GLU A 26 21.48 9.63 8.39
C GLU A 26 22.17 9.52 7.02
N SER A 27 21.67 10.23 6.00
CA SER A 27 22.15 10.15 4.61
C SER A 27 22.13 8.73 4.03
N ILE A 28 21.14 7.93 4.45
CA ILE A 28 20.89 6.57 3.96
C ILE A 28 19.76 6.64 2.93
N PHE A 29 20.09 6.64 1.65
CA PHE A 29 19.08 6.75 0.58
C PHE A 29 18.83 5.39 -0.08
N PRO A 30 17.57 4.98 -0.26
CA PRO A 30 17.26 3.78 -1.02
C PRO A 30 17.58 3.97 -2.51
N ASP A 31 18.17 2.95 -3.14
CA ASP A 31 18.40 2.92 -4.59
C ASP A 31 17.08 2.65 -5.35
N MET A 32 16.10 2.03 -4.67
CA MET A 32 14.73 1.83 -5.16
C MET A 32 13.74 1.69 -4.01
N ILE A 33 12.47 1.99 -4.29
CA ILE A 33 11.38 1.77 -3.33
C ILE A 33 10.27 0.92 -3.97
N VAL A 34 9.90 -0.17 -3.32
CA VAL A 34 8.77 -1.02 -3.75
C VAL A 34 7.64 -0.90 -2.75
N GLY A 35 6.43 -0.56 -3.22
CA GLY A 35 5.31 -0.26 -2.36
C GLY A 35 3.99 -0.90 -2.80
N SER A 36 3.16 -1.22 -1.80
CA SER A 36 1.78 -1.68 -1.98
C SER A 36 0.85 -0.79 -1.14
N SER A 37 -0.32 -0.43 -1.67
CA SER A 37 -1.33 0.41 -0.99
C SER A 37 -0.71 1.68 -0.36
N ALA A 38 -0.87 1.88 0.95
CA ALA A 38 -0.26 2.98 1.70
C ALA A 38 1.26 3.12 1.48
N GLY A 39 1.99 2.00 1.35
CA GLY A 39 3.42 2.01 1.02
C GLY A 39 3.70 2.59 -0.37
N SER A 40 2.82 2.33 -1.35
CA SER A 40 2.94 2.92 -2.70
C SER A 40 2.66 4.43 -2.72
N ILE A 41 1.75 4.91 -1.85
CA ILE A 41 1.51 6.35 -1.67
C ILE A 41 2.77 7.04 -1.15
N VAL A 42 3.37 6.51 -0.08
CA VAL A 42 4.59 7.09 0.50
C VAL A 42 5.76 7.00 -0.47
N ALA A 43 5.93 5.86 -1.15
CA ALA A 43 6.98 5.69 -2.16
C ALA A 43 6.87 6.73 -3.29
N ALA A 44 5.66 6.92 -3.84
CA ALA A 44 5.43 7.86 -4.93
C ALA A 44 5.63 9.32 -4.50
N LEU A 45 5.14 9.70 -3.32
CA LEU A 45 5.34 11.05 -2.81
C LEU A 45 6.82 11.34 -2.55
N TYR A 46 7.52 10.42 -1.87
CA TYR A 46 8.95 10.55 -1.60
C TYR A 46 9.77 10.65 -2.89
N ALA A 47 9.57 9.70 -3.82
CA ALA A 47 10.30 9.65 -5.07
C ALA A 47 9.96 10.81 -6.04
N SER A 48 8.83 11.50 -5.82
CA SER A 48 8.51 12.72 -6.55
C SER A 48 9.29 13.96 -6.06
N GLY A 49 10.07 13.82 -4.98
CA GLY A 49 10.93 14.86 -4.40
C GLY A 49 10.39 15.50 -3.13
N LEU A 50 9.33 14.96 -2.52
CA LEU A 50 8.79 15.50 -1.28
C LEU A 50 9.56 15.01 -0.05
N SER A 51 9.87 15.94 0.86
CA SER A 51 10.44 15.58 2.16
C SER A 51 9.46 14.72 2.98
N PRO A 52 9.94 13.81 3.83
CA PRO A 52 9.10 13.02 4.72
C PRO A 52 8.15 13.85 5.61
N ALA A 53 8.58 15.04 6.05
CA ALA A 53 7.72 15.96 6.79
C ALA A 53 6.58 16.54 5.94
N SER A 54 6.82 16.80 4.65
CA SER A 54 5.76 17.19 3.70
C SER A 54 4.80 16.04 3.44
N ILE A 55 5.31 14.81 3.33
CA ILE A 55 4.49 13.60 3.17
C ILE A 55 3.57 13.44 4.38
N GLN A 56 4.10 13.58 5.61
CA GLN A 56 3.30 13.55 6.83
C GLN A 56 2.16 14.57 6.76
N LYS A 57 2.44 15.82 6.39
CA LYS A 57 1.41 16.87 6.26
C LYS A 57 0.37 16.55 5.21
N ILE A 58 0.74 15.92 4.10
CA ILE A 58 -0.22 15.52 3.05
C ILE A 58 -1.10 14.39 3.55
N VAL A 59 -0.51 13.38 4.20
CA VAL A 59 -1.26 12.28 4.83
C VAL A 59 -2.20 12.79 5.92
N ILE A 60 -1.78 13.80 6.71
CA ILE A 60 -2.62 14.49 7.73
C ILE A 60 -3.73 15.34 7.08
N ASN A 61 -3.41 16.15 6.06
CA ASN A 61 -4.32 17.18 5.55
C ASN A 61 -5.32 16.68 4.51
N GLN A 62 -5.10 15.50 3.92
CA GLN A 62 -6.05 14.88 2.99
C GLN A 62 -7.04 13.93 3.68
N ALA A 63 -6.91 13.77 5.00
CA ALA A 63 -7.85 13.09 5.89
C ALA A 63 -9.34 13.46 5.70
N PRO A 64 -9.73 14.71 5.43
CA PRO A 64 -11.14 15.05 5.24
C PRO A 64 -11.66 14.86 3.81
N PHE A 65 -10.82 14.44 2.84
CA PHE A 65 -11.22 14.39 1.43
C PHE A 65 -11.72 13.03 0.95
N SER A 66 -11.74 11.98 1.77
CA SER A 66 -12.00 10.60 1.35
C SER A 66 -13.45 10.11 1.47
N LEU A 67 -14.40 10.97 1.85
CA LEU A 67 -15.77 10.53 2.11
C LEU A 67 -16.79 11.49 1.48
N HIS A 68 -16.80 11.60 0.15
CA HIS A 68 -18.11 11.77 -0.51
C HIS A 68 -18.65 10.37 -0.77
N PRO A 69 -19.54 9.83 0.11
CA PRO A 69 -20.24 8.60 -0.21
C PRO A 69 -20.93 8.77 -1.56
N ASP A 70 -20.87 7.75 -2.42
CA ASP A 70 -21.77 7.70 -3.57
C ASP A 70 -23.17 7.44 -3.00
N TRP A 71 -23.84 8.52 -2.61
CA TRP A 71 -25.12 8.55 -1.90
C TRP A 71 -26.19 7.70 -2.59
N ARG A 72 -26.06 7.46 -3.89
CA ARG A 72 -26.91 6.55 -4.68
C ARG A 72 -26.98 5.13 -4.10
N LEU A 73 -25.94 4.68 -3.41
CA LEU A 73 -25.88 3.35 -2.77
C LEU A 73 -26.62 3.29 -1.42
N LEU A 74 -26.75 4.43 -0.72
CA LEU A 74 -27.43 4.51 0.57
C LEU A 74 -28.96 4.59 0.46
N PHE A 75 -29.49 5.08 -0.68
CA PHE A 75 -30.92 5.27 -0.91
C PHE A 75 -31.64 4.04 -1.51
N LEU A 76 -30.96 2.91 -1.68
CA LEU A 76 -31.64 1.65 -1.99
C LEU A 76 -32.34 1.14 -0.71
N PRO A 77 -33.67 0.96 -0.71
CA PRO A 77 -34.42 0.57 0.47
C PRO A 77 -34.15 -0.91 0.79
N PHE A 78 -33.06 -1.19 1.49
CA PHE A 78 -32.60 -2.52 1.85
C PHE A 78 -33.57 -3.27 2.78
N GLY A 79 -34.46 -2.55 3.47
CA GLY A 79 -35.36 -3.12 4.49
C GLY A 79 -36.69 -3.69 3.98
N PHE A 80 -37.17 -3.28 2.80
CA PHE A 80 -38.55 -3.63 2.37
C PHE A 80 -38.63 -4.63 1.21
N LEU A 81 -37.55 -4.80 0.44
CA LEU A 81 -37.53 -5.70 -0.74
C LEU A 81 -36.79 -7.03 -0.50
N ARG A 82 -36.49 -7.38 0.77
CA ARG A 82 -35.82 -8.66 1.09
C ARG A 82 -36.78 -9.86 1.08
N ASN A 83 -38.07 -9.65 1.32
CA ASN A 83 -39.00 -10.74 1.60
C ASN A 83 -39.85 -11.19 0.41
N THR A 84 -39.73 -10.59 -0.78
CA THR A 84 -40.65 -10.90 -1.90
C THR A 84 -40.00 -11.25 -3.23
N LEU A 85 -38.70 -11.00 -3.45
CA LEU A 85 -38.03 -11.35 -4.70
C LEU A 85 -36.64 -11.93 -4.38
N GLY A 86 -36.52 -13.25 -4.52
CA GLY A 86 -35.26 -13.95 -4.34
C GLY A 86 -34.17 -13.40 -5.25
N ALA A 87 -32.98 -13.22 -4.67
CA ALA A 87 -31.67 -13.23 -5.32
C ALA A 87 -31.55 -12.50 -6.67
N PHE A 88 -31.31 -11.17 -6.71
CA PHE A 88 -30.63 -10.51 -7.86
C PHE A 88 -30.25 -9.02 -7.64
N PHE A 89 -30.05 -8.54 -6.41
CA PHE A 89 -29.51 -7.20 -6.17
C PHE A 89 -28.02 -7.30 -5.80
N GLY A 90 -27.15 -7.03 -6.78
CA GLY A 90 -25.70 -7.10 -6.65
C GLY A 90 -25.18 -6.17 -5.56
N VAL A 91 -24.29 -6.70 -4.72
CA VAL A 91 -23.52 -5.89 -3.77
C VAL A 91 -22.61 -4.95 -4.56
N PRO A 92 -22.53 -3.65 -4.24
CA PRO A 92 -21.64 -2.71 -4.92
C PRO A 92 -20.19 -3.18 -4.87
N MET A 93 -19.44 -3.00 -5.95
CA MET A 93 -18.01 -3.38 -6.04
C MET A 93 -17.09 -2.61 -5.06
N GLY A 94 -17.60 -1.51 -4.48
CA GLY A 94 -16.96 -0.69 -3.44
C GLY A 94 -17.89 0.46 -3.03
N ILE A 95 -17.68 1.04 -1.85
CA ILE A 95 -18.52 2.11 -1.27
C ILE A 95 -17.96 3.50 -1.63
N PHE A 96 -16.67 3.59 -1.95
CA PHE A 96 -15.96 4.82 -2.25
C PHE A 96 -15.27 4.79 -3.62
N SER A 97 -15.12 5.96 -4.24
CA SER A 97 -14.40 6.13 -5.51
C SER A 97 -12.96 6.58 -5.25
N GLY A 98 -11.98 5.90 -5.83
CA GLY A 98 -10.56 6.29 -5.78
C GLY A 98 -10.22 7.60 -6.53
N LYS A 99 -11.19 8.23 -7.21
CA LYS A 99 -10.96 9.46 -8.01
C LYS A 99 -10.40 10.63 -7.21
N GLN A 100 -10.79 10.75 -5.94
CA GLN A 100 -10.29 11.83 -5.07
C GLN A 100 -8.82 11.62 -4.72
N LEU A 101 -8.43 10.38 -4.37
CA LEU A 101 -7.03 10.02 -4.15
C LEU A 101 -6.20 10.28 -5.40
N GLU A 102 -6.66 9.82 -6.56
CA GLU A 102 -5.98 10.04 -7.85
C GLU A 102 -5.81 11.52 -8.17
N TRP A 103 -6.87 12.32 -8.01
CA TRP A 103 -6.81 13.77 -8.23
C TRP A 103 -5.81 14.44 -7.28
N ALA A 104 -5.82 14.04 -6.01
CA ALA A 104 -4.97 14.64 -5.00
C ALA A 104 -3.49 14.27 -5.22
N LEU A 105 -3.21 13.02 -5.61
CA LEU A 105 -1.89 12.56 -6.03
C LEU A 105 -1.45 13.29 -7.30
N ALA A 106 -2.30 13.39 -8.32
CA ALA A 106 -1.99 14.11 -9.55
C ALA A 106 -1.69 15.60 -9.32
N LYS A 107 -2.35 16.24 -8.35
CA LYS A 107 -2.08 17.63 -7.98
C LYS A 107 -0.71 17.83 -7.34
N VAL A 108 -0.23 16.84 -6.57
CA VAL A 108 1.05 16.91 -5.86
C VAL A 108 2.20 16.42 -6.74
N ILE A 109 2.02 15.27 -7.40
CA ILE A 109 3.03 14.59 -8.20
C ILE A 109 3.12 15.19 -9.61
N GLY A 110 2.03 15.79 -10.11
CA GLY A 110 1.91 16.26 -11.48
C GLY A 110 1.68 15.12 -12.47
N GLU A 111 2.04 15.35 -13.74
CA GLU A 111 1.93 14.36 -14.82
C GLU A 111 3.14 13.41 -14.91
N LYS A 112 3.93 13.30 -13.83
CA LYS A 112 5.13 12.46 -13.80
C LYS A 112 4.81 10.99 -14.05
N GLY A 113 5.57 10.39 -14.96
CA GLY A 113 5.62 8.94 -15.17
C GLY A 113 6.64 8.28 -14.24
N PHE A 114 6.77 6.95 -14.37
CA PHE A 114 7.70 6.18 -13.54
C PHE A 114 9.17 6.54 -13.78
N LYS A 115 9.52 6.97 -15.00
CA LYS A 115 10.87 7.41 -15.37
C LYS A 115 11.29 8.73 -14.71
N ASP A 116 10.34 9.50 -14.21
CA ASP A 116 10.60 10.78 -13.55
C ASP A 116 10.85 10.63 -12.04
N MET A 117 10.68 9.42 -11.48
CA MET A 117 10.75 9.15 -10.05
C MET A 117 12.17 8.85 -9.58
N HIS A 118 12.58 9.53 -8.50
CA HIS A 118 13.93 9.42 -7.93
C HIS A 118 13.85 9.29 -6.40
N PRO A 119 14.21 8.13 -5.82
CA PRO A 119 14.69 6.91 -6.50
C PRO A 119 13.59 6.24 -7.35
N PRO A 120 13.94 5.35 -8.29
CA PRO A 120 12.96 4.56 -9.03
C PRO A 120 12.01 3.79 -8.08
N ILE A 121 10.74 3.74 -8.46
CA ILE A 121 9.70 3.06 -7.67
C ILE A 121 9.08 1.90 -8.42
N ALA A 122 8.53 0.95 -7.65
CA ALA A 122 7.65 -0.10 -8.13
C ALA A 122 6.37 -0.15 -7.30
N VAL A 123 5.22 -0.05 -7.96
CA VAL A 123 3.90 -0.02 -7.34
C VAL A 123 3.15 -1.30 -7.66
N VAL A 124 2.75 -2.04 -6.62
CA VAL A 124 2.13 -3.37 -6.79
C VAL A 124 0.61 -3.28 -6.75
N SER A 125 -0.05 -3.87 -7.74
CA SER A 125 -1.51 -4.04 -7.80
C SER A 125 -1.86 -5.47 -8.19
N CYS A 126 -3.13 -5.84 -8.02
CA CYS A 126 -3.64 -7.17 -8.40
C CYS A 126 -4.73 -7.03 -9.46
N SER A 127 -4.62 -7.77 -10.57
CA SER A 127 -5.72 -7.91 -11.52
C SER A 127 -6.72 -8.93 -10.99
N ILE A 128 -7.92 -8.45 -10.67
CA ILE A 128 -8.94 -9.29 -10.03
C ILE A 128 -9.51 -10.36 -10.97
N SER A 129 -9.38 -10.16 -12.28
CA SER A 129 -9.98 -11.04 -13.30
C SER A 129 -9.19 -12.32 -13.54
N ASP A 130 -7.87 -12.29 -13.37
CA ASP A 130 -6.98 -13.41 -13.74
C ASP A 130 -5.85 -13.69 -12.74
N ALA A 131 -5.84 -12.93 -11.63
CA ALA A 131 -4.88 -13.00 -10.54
C ALA A 131 -3.42 -12.68 -10.95
N HIS A 132 -3.22 -11.81 -11.96
CA HIS A 132 -1.89 -11.27 -12.23
C HIS A 132 -1.50 -10.23 -11.17
N THR A 133 -0.28 -10.33 -10.66
CA THR A 133 0.40 -9.22 -10.03
C THR A 133 0.83 -8.24 -11.12
N VAL A 134 0.32 -7.01 -11.05
CA VAL A 134 0.72 -5.93 -11.96
C VAL A 134 1.65 -5.00 -11.20
N VAL A 135 2.90 -4.93 -11.64
CA VAL A 135 3.95 -4.10 -11.05
C VAL A 135 4.19 -2.91 -11.97
N PHE A 136 3.79 -1.73 -11.52
CA PHE A 136 4.06 -0.51 -12.25
C PHE A 136 5.45 0.02 -11.91
N THR A 137 6.37 0.05 -12.87
CA THR A 137 7.75 0.49 -12.65
C THR A 137 8.44 0.83 -13.97
N SER A 138 9.46 1.69 -13.94
CA SER A 138 10.37 1.93 -15.06
C SER A 138 11.61 1.03 -15.04
N LEU A 139 11.72 0.14 -14.06
CA LEU A 139 12.85 -0.76 -13.92
C LEU A 139 12.62 -2.06 -14.67
N GLU A 140 13.68 -2.57 -15.30
CA GLU A 140 13.65 -3.85 -15.97
C GLU A 140 13.88 -4.99 -14.96
N PRO A 141 12.99 -5.99 -14.89
CA PRO A 141 13.16 -7.09 -13.96
C PRO A 141 14.29 -8.02 -14.41
N SER A 142 15.12 -8.44 -13.46
CA SER A 142 16.18 -9.44 -13.67
C SER A 142 15.63 -10.87 -13.84
N GLN A 143 14.37 -11.09 -13.45
CA GLN A 143 13.69 -12.38 -13.51
C GLN A 143 12.22 -12.20 -13.88
N SER A 144 11.65 -13.17 -14.60
CA SER A 144 10.22 -13.22 -14.89
C SER A 144 9.61 -14.43 -14.20
N LEU A 145 8.48 -14.23 -13.53
CA LEU A 145 7.68 -15.29 -12.94
C LEU A 145 6.29 -15.33 -13.60
N PRO A 146 5.66 -16.52 -13.69
CA PRO A 146 4.29 -16.62 -14.17
C PRO A 146 3.36 -15.70 -13.37
N LYS A 147 2.39 -15.11 -14.06
CA LYS A 147 1.39 -14.19 -13.48
C LYS A 147 1.95 -12.90 -12.86
N ILE A 148 3.16 -12.48 -13.22
CA ILE A 148 3.67 -11.14 -12.87
C ILE A 148 3.89 -10.35 -14.16
N GLU A 149 3.25 -9.19 -14.25
CA GLU A 149 3.40 -8.23 -15.35
C GLU A 149 4.11 -6.98 -14.84
N PHE A 150 5.21 -6.60 -15.49
CA PHE A 150 5.91 -5.33 -15.24
C PHE A 150 5.56 -4.35 -16.37
N THR A 151 5.20 -3.11 -16.02
CA THR A 151 4.75 -2.11 -16.98
C THR A 151 4.99 -0.68 -16.49
N ASP A 152 5.31 0.27 -17.37
CA ASP A 152 5.34 1.70 -17.06
C ASP A 152 4.14 2.45 -17.68
N LYS A 153 3.15 1.72 -18.21
CA LYS A 153 2.02 2.24 -18.99
C LYS A 153 0.85 2.72 -18.12
N ALA A 154 1.14 3.60 -17.16
CA ALA A 154 0.16 4.36 -16.39
C ALA A 154 0.84 5.58 -15.76
N SER A 155 0.07 6.62 -15.44
CA SER A 155 0.60 7.67 -14.56
C SER A 155 0.84 7.10 -13.16
N VAL A 156 1.78 7.68 -12.41
CA VAL A 156 2.05 7.23 -11.03
C VAL A 156 0.80 7.39 -10.16
N ALA A 157 0.02 8.46 -10.34
CA ALA A 157 -1.25 8.66 -9.64
C ALA A 157 -2.27 7.55 -9.92
N GLN A 158 -2.38 7.09 -11.17
CA GLN A 158 -3.26 5.98 -11.55
C GLN A 158 -2.83 4.66 -10.90
N ALA A 159 -1.54 4.34 -10.99
CA ALA A 159 -0.98 3.11 -10.44
C ALA A 159 -1.12 3.05 -8.91
N VAL A 160 -0.81 4.14 -8.21
CA VAL A 160 -0.96 4.23 -6.74
C VAL A 160 -2.44 4.12 -6.34
N THR A 161 -3.35 4.71 -7.13
CA THR A 161 -4.79 4.59 -6.88
C THR A 161 -5.28 3.16 -7.06
N ALA A 162 -4.83 2.45 -8.11
CA ALA A 162 -5.13 1.03 -8.30
C ALA A 162 -4.60 0.18 -7.12
N SER A 163 -3.35 0.41 -6.74
CA SER A 163 -2.65 -0.21 -5.61
C SER A 163 -3.33 0.05 -4.26
N SER A 164 -4.15 1.10 -4.14
CA SER A 164 -4.90 1.45 -2.91
C SER A 164 -6.40 1.14 -3.01
N SER A 165 -6.86 0.44 -4.07
CA SER A 165 -8.27 0.14 -4.29
C SER A 165 -8.70 -1.12 -3.53
N ILE A 166 -8.83 -0.99 -2.20
CA ILE A 166 -9.16 -2.10 -1.29
C ILE A 166 -10.55 -2.68 -1.63
N PRO A 167 -10.66 -3.97 -1.95
CA PRO A 167 -11.95 -4.61 -2.27
C PRO A 167 -12.99 -4.41 -1.16
N GLY A 168 -14.22 -4.07 -1.56
CA GLY A 168 -15.32 -3.80 -0.64
C GLY A 168 -15.32 -2.39 -0.02
N ILE A 169 -14.18 -1.68 -0.05
CA ILE A 169 -14.08 -0.29 0.42
C ILE A 169 -14.05 0.66 -0.79
N PHE A 170 -13.10 0.45 -1.71
CA PHE A 170 -12.91 1.25 -2.91
C PHE A 170 -13.26 0.45 -4.15
N SER A 171 -13.87 1.12 -5.12
CA SER A 171 -14.17 0.50 -6.43
C SER A 171 -12.86 0.13 -7.15
N PRO A 172 -12.78 -1.04 -7.80
CA PRO A 172 -11.63 -1.41 -8.62
C PRO A 172 -11.32 -0.35 -9.69
N LYS A 173 -10.03 -0.17 -9.99
CA LYS A 173 -9.53 0.79 -10.97
C LYS A 173 -9.32 0.09 -12.31
N GLN A 174 -10.00 0.56 -13.36
CA GLN A 174 -9.72 0.12 -14.72
C GLN A 174 -8.47 0.85 -15.25
N ILE A 175 -7.42 0.10 -15.58
CA ILE A 175 -6.23 0.61 -16.29
C ILE A 175 -6.01 -0.30 -17.49
N ASN A 176 -6.03 0.28 -18.69
CA ASN A 176 -6.05 -0.46 -19.95
C ASN A 176 -7.20 -1.49 -19.94
N ASP A 177 -6.91 -2.75 -20.25
CA ASP A 177 -7.85 -3.88 -20.28
C ASP A 177 -8.00 -4.60 -18.93
N ARG A 178 -7.29 -4.15 -17.87
CA ARG A 178 -7.31 -4.80 -16.56
C ARG A 178 -8.15 -4.05 -15.53
N MET A 179 -8.93 -4.82 -14.78
CA MET A 179 -9.57 -4.36 -13.55
C MET A 179 -8.63 -4.64 -12.37
N LEU A 180 -8.14 -3.58 -11.75
CA LEU A 180 -7.10 -3.63 -10.72
C LEU A 180 -7.66 -3.30 -9.35
N VAL A 181 -7.18 -4.03 -8.36
CA VAL A 181 -7.44 -3.81 -6.93
C VAL A 181 -6.12 -3.70 -6.17
N ASP A 182 -6.24 -3.41 -4.88
CA ASP A 182 -5.13 -3.27 -3.95
C ASP A 182 -4.13 -4.44 -4.06
N GLY A 183 -2.84 -4.10 -4.10
CA GLY A 183 -1.76 -5.08 -4.20
C GLY A 183 -1.70 -6.02 -3.01
N GLY A 184 -2.18 -5.59 -1.84
CA GLY A 184 -2.23 -6.37 -0.60
C GLY A 184 -3.06 -7.65 -0.69
N VAL A 185 -3.94 -7.78 -1.69
CA VAL A 185 -4.69 -9.03 -1.96
C VAL A 185 -3.75 -10.19 -2.29
N ILE A 186 -2.63 -9.92 -2.97
CA ILE A 186 -1.64 -10.93 -3.38
C ILE A 186 -0.30 -10.76 -2.67
N ASN A 187 0.14 -9.51 -2.52
CA ASN A 187 1.47 -9.17 -2.04
C ASN A 187 1.47 -7.81 -1.33
N ASN A 188 1.25 -7.84 -0.01
CA ASN A 188 1.20 -6.64 0.81
C ASN A 188 2.59 -6.08 1.16
N CYS A 189 3.62 -6.92 1.25
CA CYS A 189 4.99 -6.51 1.53
C CYS A 189 5.94 -7.11 0.46
N PRO A 190 6.07 -6.45 -0.71
CA PRO A 190 6.62 -7.04 -1.93
C PRO A 190 8.16 -7.11 -1.99
N ALA A 191 8.76 -7.86 -1.07
CA ALA A 191 10.22 -8.05 -1.02
C ALA A 191 10.75 -8.92 -2.16
N ASP A 192 9.95 -9.88 -2.62
CA ASP A 192 10.21 -10.65 -3.84
C ASP A 192 10.31 -9.74 -5.08
N ILE A 193 9.42 -8.75 -5.21
CA ILE A 193 9.46 -7.80 -6.33
C ILE A 193 10.75 -6.95 -6.27
N ALA A 194 11.14 -6.47 -5.08
CA ALA A 194 12.43 -5.77 -4.93
C ALA A 194 13.60 -6.66 -5.37
N LYS A 195 13.58 -7.94 -5.00
CA LYS A 195 14.59 -8.91 -5.42
C LYS A 195 14.61 -9.11 -6.93
N MET A 196 13.44 -9.27 -7.56
CA MET A 196 13.30 -9.42 -9.01
C MET A 196 13.79 -8.18 -9.76
N LEU A 197 13.65 -6.98 -9.18
CA LEU A 197 14.15 -5.73 -9.75
C LEU A 197 15.65 -5.49 -9.50
N GLY A 198 16.36 -6.44 -8.87
CA GLY A 198 17.81 -6.42 -8.73
C GLY A 198 18.33 -5.88 -7.39
N ALA A 199 17.46 -5.66 -6.40
CA ALA A 199 17.92 -5.31 -5.05
C ALA A 199 18.80 -6.43 -4.46
N THR A 200 19.93 -6.03 -3.88
CA THR A 200 20.90 -6.94 -3.25
C THR A 200 20.79 -6.94 -1.73
N ASN A 201 20.43 -5.79 -1.15
CA ASN A 201 20.13 -5.62 0.27
C ASN A 201 18.69 -5.10 0.36
N ILE A 202 17.81 -5.82 1.03
CA ILE A 202 16.36 -5.54 1.08
C ILE A 202 15.94 -5.33 2.53
N ILE A 203 15.45 -4.12 2.82
CA ILE A 203 14.85 -3.79 4.11
C ILE A 203 13.35 -3.61 3.89
N ALA A 204 12.55 -4.36 4.63
CA ALA A 204 11.09 -4.37 4.54
C ALA A 204 10.45 -3.79 5.80
N ILE A 205 9.58 -2.79 5.62
CA ILE A 205 8.72 -2.26 6.67
C ILE A 205 7.34 -2.89 6.49
N ASP A 206 7.05 -3.90 7.32
CA ASP A 206 5.81 -4.65 7.29
C ASP A 206 4.89 -4.17 8.41
N LEU A 207 3.92 -3.32 8.05
CA LEU A 207 2.88 -2.84 8.94
C LEU A 207 1.86 -3.94 9.29
N GLY A 208 1.93 -5.09 8.60
CA GLY A 208 1.04 -6.22 8.80
C GLY A 208 -0.42 -5.91 8.48
N PHE A 209 -1.24 -6.93 8.70
CA PHE A 209 -2.69 -6.84 8.71
C PHE A 209 -3.19 -6.78 10.15
N THR A 210 -4.35 -6.20 10.37
CA THR A 210 -4.96 -6.15 11.71
C THR A 210 -5.69 -7.47 11.97
N VAL A 211 -4.95 -8.58 11.99
CA VAL A 211 -5.50 -9.87 12.40
C VAL A 211 -5.85 -9.77 13.87
N LYS A 212 -7.15 -9.73 14.16
CA LYS A 212 -7.66 -9.64 15.53
C LYS A 212 -7.72 -11.04 16.13
N ASP A 213 -6.84 -11.34 17.08
CA ASP A 213 -6.74 -12.66 17.73
C ASP A 213 -8.03 -13.08 18.47
N GLU A 214 -8.77 -12.10 19.00
CA GLU A 214 -10.00 -12.33 19.78
C GLU A 214 -11.27 -11.88 19.03
N LEU A 215 -11.21 -11.69 17.71
CA LEU A 215 -12.40 -11.28 16.95
C LEU A 215 -13.47 -12.38 17.00
N GLN A 216 -14.67 -11.99 17.43
CA GLN A 216 -15.90 -12.74 17.23
C GLN A 216 -16.71 -12.03 16.13
N PRO A 217 -16.60 -12.47 14.86
CA PRO A 217 -17.23 -11.77 13.75
C PRO A 217 -18.76 -11.73 13.93
N SER A 218 -19.34 -10.54 13.84
CA SER A 218 -20.78 -10.32 14.02
C SER A 218 -21.59 -10.51 12.74
N ASN A 219 -20.92 -10.51 11.58
CA ASN A 219 -21.55 -10.58 10.27
C ASN A 219 -20.60 -11.19 9.21
N GLY A 220 -21.16 -11.60 8.06
CA GLY A 220 -20.39 -12.23 6.98
C GLY A 220 -19.31 -11.35 6.36
N VAL A 221 -19.45 -10.03 6.41
CA VAL A 221 -18.43 -9.09 5.90
C VAL A 221 -17.19 -9.12 6.79
N GLU A 222 -17.36 -9.12 8.12
CA GLU A 222 -16.25 -9.25 9.07
C GLU A 222 -15.54 -10.59 8.93
N VAL A 223 -16.26 -11.68 8.68
CA VAL A 223 -15.66 -13.00 8.38
C VAL A 223 -14.78 -12.93 7.13
N MET A 224 -15.30 -12.34 6.04
CA MET A 224 -14.55 -12.21 4.79
C MET A 224 -13.30 -11.33 4.94
N LEU A 225 -13.42 -10.17 5.60
CA LEU A 225 -12.29 -9.27 5.82
C LEU A 225 -11.20 -9.92 6.70
N GLN A 226 -11.59 -10.57 7.79
CA GLN A 226 -10.65 -11.30 8.64
C GLN A 226 -9.95 -12.44 7.86
N ALA A 227 -10.65 -13.14 6.97
CA ALA A 227 -10.04 -14.18 6.15
C ALA A 227 -8.99 -13.60 5.17
N VAL A 228 -9.28 -12.45 4.54
CA VAL A 228 -8.31 -11.73 3.69
C VAL A 228 -7.10 -11.30 4.51
N ASP A 229 -7.30 -10.75 5.70
CA ASP A 229 -6.22 -10.31 6.59
C ASP A 229 -5.31 -11.48 7.00
N ILE A 230 -5.89 -12.65 7.35
CA ILE A 230 -5.14 -13.86 7.70
C ILE A 230 -4.29 -14.35 6.51
N MET A 231 -4.90 -14.45 5.32
CA MET A 231 -4.20 -14.88 4.10
C MET A 231 -3.08 -13.92 3.73
N GLY A 232 -3.38 -12.62 3.76
CA GLY A 232 -2.42 -11.55 3.49
C GLY A 232 -1.25 -11.58 4.47
N GLN A 233 -1.52 -11.70 5.78
CA GLN A 233 -0.46 -11.74 6.79
C GLN A 233 0.45 -12.95 6.60
N ARG A 234 -0.12 -14.11 6.27
CA ARG A 234 0.67 -15.32 6.00
C ARG A 234 1.52 -15.16 4.74
N SER A 235 0.96 -14.59 3.68
CA SER A 235 1.69 -14.28 2.44
C SER A 235 2.87 -13.35 2.71
N SER A 236 2.63 -12.20 3.37
CA SER A 236 3.68 -11.25 3.75
C SER A 236 4.78 -11.92 4.57
N ASN A 237 4.44 -12.71 5.60
CA ASN A 237 5.44 -13.38 6.44
C ASN A 237 6.36 -14.29 5.62
N LEU A 238 5.79 -15.09 4.70
CA LEU A 238 6.56 -16.00 3.85
C LEU A 238 7.47 -15.22 2.91
N ILE A 239 6.94 -14.20 2.21
CA ILE A 239 7.69 -13.37 1.26
C ILE A 239 8.84 -12.66 1.98
N THR A 240 8.56 -11.93 3.06
CA THR A 240 9.61 -11.17 3.74
C THR A 240 10.66 -12.09 4.38
N SER A 241 10.26 -13.25 4.91
CA SER A 241 11.22 -14.22 5.47
C SER A 241 12.17 -14.82 4.44
N GLN A 242 11.74 -14.90 3.18
CA GLN A 242 12.52 -15.49 2.10
C GLN A 242 13.38 -14.45 1.37
N TYR A 243 12.90 -13.21 1.22
CA TYR A 243 13.50 -12.24 0.31
C TYR A 243 14.07 -10.99 1.00
N ALA A 244 13.65 -10.65 2.22
CA ALA A 244 14.17 -9.47 2.92
C ALA A 244 15.34 -9.85 3.85
N ASP A 245 16.43 -9.07 3.81
CA ASP A 245 17.55 -9.20 4.74
C ASP A 245 17.20 -8.68 6.14
N LEU A 246 16.29 -7.70 6.21
CA LEU A 246 15.75 -7.16 7.45
C LEU A 246 14.28 -6.84 7.29
N THR A 247 13.43 -7.50 8.08
CA THR A 247 12.01 -7.14 8.22
C THR A 247 11.78 -6.44 9.54
N LEU A 248 11.20 -5.24 9.50
CA LEU A 248 10.82 -4.45 10.66
C LEU A 248 9.30 -4.39 10.76
N LYS A 249 8.77 -4.82 11.92
CA LYS A 249 7.34 -4.92 12.20
C LYS A 249 6.98 -4.01 13.38
N PRO A 250 6.56 -2.76 13.13
CA PRO A 250 6.21 -1.83 14.18
C PRO A 250 4.90 -2.25 14.85
N ALA A 251 4.85 -2.11 16.18
CA ALA A 251 3.63 -2.32 16.94
C ALA A 251 2.69 -1.10 16.78
N THR A 252 1.91 -1.07 15.70
CA THR A 252 0.99 0.03 15.40
C THR A 252 -0.23 0.07 16.32
N GLY A 253 -0.53 -1.02 17.01
CA GLY A 253 -1.80 -1.19 17.74
C GLY A 253 -3.01 -1.30 16.80
N ASN A 254 -4.20 -1.20 17.40
CA ASN A 254 -5.48 -1.28 16.68
C ASN A 254 -5.86 0.09 16.09
N VAL A 255 -5.21 0.47 14.99
CA VAL A 255 -5.55 1.67 14.23
C VAL A 255 -6.49 1.30 13.08
N SER A 256 -7.68 1.93 13.07
CA SER A 256 -8.66 1.83 11.99
C SER A 256 -8.29 2.71 10.80
N LEU A 257 -8.97 2.50 9.67
CA LEU A 257 -8.79 3.29 8.45
C LEU A 257 -9.25 4.76 8.58
N VAL A 258 -9.92 5.12 9.68
CA VAL A 258 -10.51 6.44 9.92
C VAL A 258 -9.92 7.16 11.14
N ASP A 259 -8.92 6.58 11.82
CA ASP A 259 -8.30 7.13 13.02
C ASP A 259 -7.19 8.14 12.67
N TRP A 260 -7.58 9.25 12.04
CA TRP A 260 -6.65 10.27 11.52
C TRP A 260 -5.78 10.94 12.60
N ASP A 261 -6.31 11.03 13.82
CA ASP A 261 -5.60 11.61 14.97
C ASP A 261 -4.36 10.79 15.39
N GLU A 262 -4.27 9.52 14.97
CA GLU A 262 -3.10 8.67 15.25
C GLU A 262 -1.93 8.95 14.28
N ILE A 263 -2.11 9.72 13.21
CA ILE A 263 -1.05 9.96 12.20
C ILE A 263 0.24 10.56 12.82
N PRO A 264 0.20 11.61 13.67
CA PRO A 264 1.40 12.13 14.30
C PRO A 264 2.14 11.08 15.14
N ARG A 265 1.40 10.26 15.89
CA ARG A 265 1.96 9.17 16.68
C ARG A 265 2.59 8.09 15.79
N LEU A 266 1.91 7.69 14.71
CA LEU A 266 2.41 6.70 13.76
C LEU A 266 3.67 7.17 13.06
N PHE A 267 3.74 8.45 12.71
CA PHE A 267 4.96 9.05 12.17
C PHE A 267 6.12 8.96 13.17
N GLU A 268 5.89 9.32 14.44
CA GLU A 268 6.93 9.19 15.46
C GLU A 268 7.32 7.72 15.71
N LEU A 269 6.35 6.79 15.67
CA LEU A 269 6.62 5.35 15.73
C LEU A 269 7.57 4.90 14.60
N GLY A 270 7.39 5.42 13.39
CA GLY A 270 8.30 5.18 12.28
C GLY A 270 9.71 5.71 12.53
N ARG A 271 9.82 6.88 13.15
CA ARG A 271 11.12 7.46 13.55
C ARG A 271 11.81 6.60 14.60
N SER A 272 11.11 6.24 15.68
CA SER A 272 11.65 5.35 16.70
C SER A 272 12.06 4.01 16.11
N LEU A 273 11.23 3.42 15.22
CA LEU A 273 11.56 2.17 14.54
C LEU A 273 12.89 2.24 13.78
N ALA A 274 13.13 3.33 13.04
CA ALA A 274 14.39 3.53 12.33
C ALA A 274 15.57 3.73 13.28
N MET A 275 15.41 4.59 14.30
CA MET A 275 16.47 4.89 15.26
C MET A 275 16.90 3.65 16.05
N ASP A 276 15.94 2.88 16.55
CA ASP A 276 16.18 1.66 17.34
C ASP A 276 16.85 0.56 16.52
N ASN A 277 16.74 0.61 15.19
CA ASN A 277 17.28 -0.39 14.28
C ASN A 277 18.44 0.14 13.42
N LEU A 278 18.96 1.34 13.68
CA LEU A 278 19.95 1.99 12.83
C LEU A 278 21.23 1.16 12.66
N SER A 279 21.70 0.51 13.74
CA SER A 279 22.84 -0.40 13.66
C SER A 279 22.57 -1.55 12.70
N ARG A 280 21.42 -2.24 12.85
CA ARG A 280 21.02 -3.36 12.00
C ARG A 280 20.84 -2.95 10.54
N ILE A 281 20.31 -1.75 10.31
CA ILE A 281 20.18 -1.15 8.97
C ILE A 281 21.57 -0.96 8.37
N LYS A 282 22.50 -0.30 9.06
CA LYS A 282 23.88 -0.09 8.58
C LYS A 282 24.61 -1.42 8.33
N ASP A 283 24.41 -2.43 9.18
CA ASP A 283 24.97 -3.77 9.01
C ASP A 283 24.49 -4.44 7.71
N VAL A 284 23.18 -4.43 7.45
CA VAL A 284 22.58 -4.97 6.21
C VAL A 284 23.08 -4.23 4.98
N LEU A 285 23.23 -2.92 5.09
CA LEU A 285 23.74 -2.08 4.01
C LEU A 285 25.27 -2.13 3.86
N LYS A 286 25.97 -2.84 4.77
CA LYS A 286 27.44 -2.93 4.83
C LYS A 286 28.10 -1.56 4.91
N MET A 287 27.47 -0.63 5.65
CA MET A 287 27.98 0.70 5.92
C MET A 287 28.87 0.64 7.17
N SER A 288 30.10 1.15 7.05
CA SER A 288 31.09 1.21 8.14
C SER A 288 30.83 2.36 9.11
#